data_AF-A0A1Y5DGQ9-F1
#
_entry.id   AF-A0A1Y5DGQ9-F1
#
_cell.length_a   1.000
_cell.length_b   1.000
_cell.length_c   1.000
_cell.angle_alpha   90.00
_cell.angle_beta   90.00
_cell.angle_gamma   90.00
#
_symmetry.space_group_name_H-M   'P 1'
#
loop_
_entity.id
_entity.type
_entity.pdbx_description
1 polymer ?
#
loop_
_entity_poly.entity_id
_entity_poly.type
_entity_poly.pdbx_seq_one_letter_code
_entity_poly.pdbx_strand_id
1 'polypeptide(L)' 'MKKNSFMGKFFTYMLVLLVSSSLYGGLLKDIQEKGELVVGVKADYKPWGFRSQNGEINGMEIDIAKDLAKLLDVKLK' A
#
# COMPACT_ATOMS: atom_id res chain seq x y z
N MET A 1 42.78 -36.09 5.50
CA MET A 1 41.33 -36.20 5.20
C MET A 1 40.68 -34.80 5.27
N LYS A 2 40.57 -34.10 4.13
CA LYS A 2 39.92 -32.78 4.05
C LYS A 2 38.40 -32.99 4.05
N LYS A 3 37.76 -32.86 5.22
CA LYS A 3 36.30 -32.98 5.37
C LYS A 3 35.58 -31.95 4.47
N ASN A 4 34.52 -32.40 3.84
CA ASN A 4 33.82 -31.79 2.72
C ASN A 4 33.26 -30.38 3.02
N SER A 5 34.01 -29.32 2.69
CA SER A 5 33.49 -27.93 2.76
C SER A 5 32.60 -27.54 1.58
N PHE A 6 32.49 -28.41 0.57
CA PHE A 6 31.72 -28.17 -0.66
C PHE A 6 30.21 -28.16 -0.41
N MET A 7 29.71 -29.12 0.38
CA MET A 7 28.27 -29.25 0.66
C MET A 7 27.74 -28.08 1.49
N GLY A 8 28.53 -27.61 2.46
CA GLY A 8 28.17 -26.45 3.29
C GLY A 8 28.10 -25.15 2.49
N LYS A 9 29.08 -24.91 1.61
CA LYS A 9 29.08 -23.74 0.72
C LYS A 9 27.91 -23.79 -0.26
N PHE A 10 27.60 -24.97 -0.83
CA PHE A 10 26.44 -25.15 -1.70
C PHE A 10 25.13 -24.82 -1.00
N PHE A 11 24.98 -25.26 0.25
CA PHE A 11 23.82 -24.93 1.07
C PHE A 11 23.71 -23.43 1.38
N THR A 12 24.85 -22.76 1.65
CA THR A 12 24.89 -21.31 1.85
C THR A 12 24.55 -20.55 0.57
N TYR A 13 25.06 -20.95 -0.60
CA TYR A 13 24.71 -20.33 -1.88
C TYR A 13 23.24 -20.53 -2.25
N MET A 14 22.68 -21.71 -1.94
CA MET A 14 21.25 -22.00 -2.14
C MET A 14 20.35 -21.14 -1.23
N LEU A 15 20.78 -20.87 0.00
CA LEU A 15 20.08 -20.00 0.94
C LEU A 15 20.05 -18.53 0.46
N VAL A 16 21.14 -18.05 -0.15
CA VAL A 16 21.22 -16.69 -0.71
C VAL A 16 20.31 -16.52 -1.94
N LEU A 17 20.19 -17.55 -2.79
CA LEU A 17 19.32 -17.53 -3.98
C LEU A 17 17.82 -17.50 -3.64
N LEU A 18 17.40 -18.10 -2.52
CA LEU A 18 15.99 -18.15 -2.08
C LEU A 18 15.42 -16.80 -1.61
N VAL A 19 16.25 -15.81 -1.31
CA VAL A 19 15.83 -14.51 -0.74
C VAL A 19 15.51 -13.46 -1.82
N SER A 20 15.71 -13.76 -3.11
CA SER A 20 15.68 -12.74 -4.18
C SER A 20 14.30 -12.46 -4.82
N SER A 21 13.20 -13.05 -4.35
CA SER A 21 11.92 -13.06 -5.09
C SER A 21 10.86 -12.02 -4.65
N SER A 22 11.19 -11.00 -3.85
CA SER A 22 10.17 -10.15 -3.18
C SER A 22 10.04 -8.69 -3.67
N LEU A 23 10.51 -8.33 -4.88
CA LEU A 23 10.65 -6.91 -5.25
C LEU A 23 9.55 -6.27 -6.10
N TYR A 24 8.45 -6.97 -6.42
CA TYR A 24 7.32 -6.36 -7.14
C TYR A 24 6.18 -6.00 -6.18
N GLY A 25 6.42 -5.01 -5.31
CA GLY A 25 5.36 -4.32 -4.60
C GLY A 25 4.64 -3.38 -5.58
N GLY A 26 3.39 -3.69 -5.93
CA GLY A 26 2.57 -2.78 -6.74
C GLY A 26 2.04 -1.62 -5.88
N LEU A 27 1.61 -0.53 -6.53
CA LEU A 27 1.05 0.66 -5.88
C LEU A 27 -0.03 0.35 -4.82
N LEU A 28 -0.83 -0.70 -5.04
CA LEU A 28 -1.84 -1.15 -4.07
C LEU A 28 -1.20 -1.68 -2.78
N LYS A 29 -0.12 -2.46 -2.89
CA LYS A 29 0.63 -2.98 -1.76
C LYS A 29 1.23 -1.83 -0.96
N ASP A 30 1.76 -0.82 -1.63
CA ASP A 30 2.33 0.37 -0.98
C ASP A 30 1.26 1.13 -0.17
N ILE A 31 0.04 1.26 -0.70
CA ILE A 31 -1.09 1.89 0.02
C ILE A 31 -1.44 1.07 1.27
N GLN A 32 -1.51 -0.26 1.14
CA GLN A 32 -1.84 -1.16 2.25
C GLN A 32 -0.75 -1.17 3.33
N GLU A 33 0.53 -1.25 2.94
CA GLU A 33 1.68 -1.20 3.86
C GLU A 33 1.77 0.16 4.58
N LYS A 34 1.47 1.26 3.88
CA LYS A 34 1.41 2.59 4.48
C LYS A 34 0.22 2.74 5.45
N GLY A 35 -0.84 1.94 5.27
CA GLY A 35 -2.06 2.02 6.06
C GLY A 35 -2.86 3.30 5.83
N GLU A 36 -2.63 3.99 4.70
CA GLU A 36 -3.25 5.28 4.39
C GLU A 36 -3.53 5.45 2.89
N LEU A 37 -4.80 5.71 2.55
CA LEU A 37 -5.25 6.16 1.23
C LEU A 37 -5.37 7.69 1.25
N VAL A 38 -4.59 8.37 0.38
CA VAL A 38 -4.62 9.84 0.25
C VAL A 38 -5.41 10.20 -1.01
N VAL A 39 -6.48 10.99 -0.86
CA VAL A 39 -7.33 11.38 -2.00
C VAL A 39 -7.45 12.89 -2.09
N GLY A 40 -6.97 13.47 -3.20
CA GLY A 40 -7.16 14.88 -3.51
C GLY A 40 -8.46 15.10 -4.29
N VAL A 41 -9.34 15.96 -3.78
CA VAL A 41 -10.56 16.39 -4.48
C VAL A 41 -10.63 17.92 -4.58
N LYS A 42 -11.42 18.39 -5.55
CA LYS A 42 -11.78 19.81 -5.65
C LYS A 42 -12.98 20.06 -4.74
N ALA A 43 -12.94 21.11 -3.92
CA ALA A 43 -13.90 21.32 -2.83
C ALA A 43 -14.88 22.49 -3.06
N ASP A 44 -15.24 22.77 -4.32
CA ASP A 44 -16.04 23.95 -4.69
C ASP A 44 -17.28 23.66 -5.55
N TYR A 45 -17.61 22.39 -5.84
CA TYR A 45 -18.73 22.09 -6.75
C TYR A 45 -19.57 20.88 -6.30
N LYS A 46 -20.87 21.13 -6.10
CA LYS A 46 -21.86 20.09 -5.79
C LYS A 46 -22.29 19.34 -7.05
N PRO A 47 -22.54 18.01 -6.99
CA PRO A 47 -22.55 17.15 -5.80
C PRO A 47 -21.20 16.43 -5.53
N TRP A 48 -20.13 16.81 -6.22
CA TRP A 48 -18.82 16.12 -6.20
C TRP A 48 -18.06 16.33 -4.89
N GLY A 49 -17.23 17.36 -4.81
CA GLY A 49 -16.55 17.78 -3.59
C GLY A 49 -16.92 19.22 -3.28
N PHE A 50 -17.40 19.48 -2.06
CA PHE A 50 -17.72 20.82 -1.60
C PHE A 50 -17.43 20.98 -0.11
N ARG A 51 -17.01 22.19 0.27
CA ARG A 51 -16.84 22.54 1.68
C ARG A 51 -18.20 22.88 2.31
N SER A 52 -18.59 22.19 3.38
CA SER A 52 -19.77 22.51 4.17
C SER A 52 -19.52 23.67 5.15
N GLN A 53 -20.57 24.16 5.80
CA GLN A 53 -20.49 25.31 6.71
C GLN A 53 -19.58 25.06 7.94
N ASN A 54 -19.44 23.81 8.36
CA ASN A 54 -18.52 23.39 9.42
C ASN A 54 -17.06 23.23 8.95
N GLY A 55 -16.76 23.49 7.68
CA GLY A 55 -15.41 23.40 7.11
C GLY A 55 -15.02 22.01 6.58
N GLU A 56 -15.87 20.99 6.74
CA GLU A 56 -15.63 19.64 6.21
C GLU A 56 -15.76 19.59 4.69
N ILE A 57 -15.00 18.71 4.05
CA ILE A 57 -15.16 18.41 2.62
C ILE A 57 -16.11 17.23 2.50
N ASN A 58 -17.23 17.44 1.79
CA ASN A 58 -18.31 16.48 1.62
C ASN A 58 -18.65 16.30 0.14
N GLY A 59 -19.39 15.23 -0.15
CA GLY A 59 -19.97 14.93 -1.46
C GLY A 59 -19.53 13.57 -2.01
N MET A 60 -19.97 13.27 -3.23
CA MET A 60 -19.91 11.92 -3.80
C MET A 60 -18.49 11.34 -3.90
N GLU A 61 -17.51 12.17 -4.26
CA GLU A 61 -16.11 11.73 -4.36
C GLU A 61 -15.54 11.33 -2.99
N ILE A 62 -15.95 12.04 -1.94
CA ILE A 62 -15.56 11.75 -0.56
C ILE A 62 -16.19 10.44 -0.08
N ASP A 63 -17.44 10.18 -0.45
CA ASP A 63 -18.12 8.93 -0.07
C ASP A 63 -17.47 7.72 -0.75
N ILE A 64 -17.14 7.83 -2.04
CA ILE A 64 -16.39 6.80 -2.78
C ILE A 64 -15.00 6.56 -2.13
N ALA A 65 -14.31 7.64 -1.75
CA ALA A 65 -13.00 7.53 -1.11
C ALA A 65 -13.08 6.83 0.26
N LYS A 66 -14.13 7.10 1.05
CA LYS A 66 -14.38 6.42 2.34
C LYS A 66 -14.63 4.93 2.14
N ASP A 67 -15.47 4.57 1.17
CA ASP A 67 -15.76 3.17 0.85
C ASP A 67 -14.51 2.43 0.39
N LEU A 68 -13.69 3.05 -0.46
CA LEU A 68 -12.44 2.46 -0.91
C LEU A 68 -11.43 2.28 0.24
N ALA A 69 -11.26 3.27 1.10
CA ALA A 69 -10.39 3.16 2.27
C ALA A 69 -10.84 2.02 3.21
N LYS A 70 -12.15 1.88 3.41
CA LYS A 70 -12.74 0.78 4.20
C LYS A 70 -12.50 -0.59 3.55
N LEU A 71 -12.66 -0.70 2.23
CA LEU A 71 -12.39 -1.95 1.49
C LEU A 71 -10.92 -2.38 1.59
N LEU A 72 -10.01 -1.41 1.63
CA LEU A 72 -8.58 -1.63 1.73
C LEU A 72 -8.09 -1.81 3.18
N ASP A 73 -8.97 -1.62 4.17
CA ASP A 73 -8.65 -1.60 5.60
C ASP A 73 -7.53 -0.59 5.95
N VAL A 74 -7.63 0.62 5.39
CA VAL A 74 -6.67 1.71 5.60
C VAL A 74 -7.36 2.99 6.02
N LYS A 75 -6.60 3.92 6.60
CA LYS A 75 -7.10 5.25 6.95
C LYS A 75 -7.28 6.11 5.69
N LEU A 76 -8.41 6.81 5.58
CA LEU A 76 -8.56 7.88 4.57
C LEU A 76 -7.91 9.18 5.07
N LYS A 77 -7.22 9.88 4.16
CA LYS A 77 -6.63 11.20 4.39
C LYS A 77 -6.93 12.19 3.26
#